data_AF-A0A644V0B9-F1
#
_entry.id   AF-A0A644V0B9-F1
#
_cell.length_a   1.000
_cell.length_b   1.000
_cell.length_c   1.000
_cell.angle_alpha   90.00
_cell.angle_beta   90.00
_cell.angle_gamma   90.00
#
_symmetry.space_group_name_H-M   'P 1'
#
loop_
_entity.id
_entity.type
_entity.pdbx_description
1 polymer ?
#
loop_
_entity_poly.entity_id
_entity_poly.type
_entity_poly.pdbx_seq_one_letter_code
_entity_poly.pdbx_strand_id
1 'polypeptide(L)'
;MVMRRRLGDAEADRHMVEEQRRRPRLPGCAQIVADLEDQLVNPGREGLHRQDRHLGAPVRIGHRLGDLFARALLDAEQRDADPLGRAAARGVENMGGQISGHRGSPLRRLWRASPAPASTPLRPPGNRPLIAPEKFPEAQMIRYPRDMRGYGPNPPDAQWPGGARVAISLVLNYEEGGENCILHGDAASEAFLSDVAGAAMWPGQRHWNMESIYEYGARAGFWRLHRLFTAMQIPVTIYGVATALARNPEQLAAMQDAGWEIASHGLKWVEHKDMPEAEERRQIAEAIRLHTEVVGERPRGWYTGRCSVNTVRLTAEEGGFDWISDTYDDDLPYWLEVGDRDQLVIPYTLEANDMRFATSPGWIEGEMFFQYLKDSFDTLYAEGLEGRAKMFSIGLHNRLIGRPGKIAGLKRFLDYAKAHEGVWFARRGDIARHWATVHPHHRIERPSQMDRARFVAAWGGIFEHSPWIAERAYELELGPAHDSAVGLANALARVFRTATPAERLGVLQAHPDLAGKLAKAKRLTAESTAEQASAGLDALTDAERARFEALNTAYTAKFGFPFIIAVRDHTKDGILAAFESRLAHDAETEFAEACRQVERIATLRLKELLP
;
A
#
# COMPACT_ATOMS: atom_id res chain seq x y z
N MET A 1 52.98 -4.85 -56.83
CA MET A 1 52.26 -4.34 -58.01
C MET A 1 50.82 -4.09 -57.55
N VAL A 2 50.49 -2.92 -56.96
CA VAL A 2 50.07 -1.67 -57.64
C VAL A 2 48.87 -1.96 -58.56
N MET A 3 47.64 -1.55 -58.23
CA MET A 3 47.16 -0.15 -58.16
C MET A 3 46.16 0.18 -57.01
N ARG A 4 45.97 1.48 -56.76
CA ARG A 4 44.84 2.10 -56.01
C ARG A 4 44.01 2.99 -56.94
N ARG A 5 42.70 3.17 -56.66
CA ARG A 5 41.84 4.37 -56.92
C ARG A 5 40.61 4.21 -55.99
N ARG A 6 40.22 5.14 -55.10
CA ARG A 6 39.97 6.61 -55.10
C ARG A 6 38.61 7.02 -55.71
N LEU A 7 37.68 7.35 -54.80
CA LEU A 7 36.86 8.58 -54.67
C LEU A 7 36.53 9.42 -55.93
N GLY A 8 35.25 9.84 -56.00
CA GLY A 8 34.74 10.95 -56.81
C GLY A 8 33.26 11.20 -56.46
N ASP A 9 32.90 12.46 -56.19
CA ASP A 9 31.58 12.89 -55.69
C ASP A 9 30.73 13.62 -56.75
N ALA A 10 29.41 13.59 -56.53
CA ALA A 10 28.39 14.64 -56.74
C ALA A 10 28.19 15.39 -58.09
N GLU A 11 26.90 15.71 -58.31
CA GLU A 11 26.32 16.80 -59.12
C GLU A 11 26.75 17.02 -60.59
N ALA A 12 25.90 16.55 -61.52
CA ALA A 12 25.30 17.40 -62.58
C ALA A 12 24.15 16.65 -63.30
N ASP A 13 22.92 17.20 -63.26
CA ASP A 13 22.09 17.51 -64.45
C ASP A 13 20.63 17.87 -64.07
N ARG A 14 20.20 19.08 -64.46
CA ARG A 14 18.80 19.55 -64.42
C ARG A 14 18.55 20.53 -65.57
N HIS A 15 17.89 20.08 -66.62
CA HIS A 15 17.26 20.92 -67.66
C HIS A 15 16.18 20.07 -68.38
N MET A 16 15.13 20.59 -69.00
CA MET A 16 14.28 21.77 -68.78
C MET A 16 13.18 21.73 -69.85
N VAL A 17 11.89 21.88 -69.49
CA VAL A 17 10.81 22.16 -70.45
C VAL A 17 9.80 23.12 -69.83
N GLU A 18 9.50 24.18 -70.57
CA GLU A 18 8.63 25.32 -70.21
C GLU A 18 7.26 25.19 -70.94
N GLU A 19 6.24 26.05 -70.83
CA GLU A 19 6.07 27.36 -70.18
C GLU A 19 4.55 27.60 -69.86
N GLN A 20 4.27 28.51 -68.92
CA GLN A 20 3.16 29.51 -68.78
C GLN A 20 1.84 29.42 -69.61
N ARG A 21 0.72 30.12 -69.31
CA ARG A 21 0.37 31.41 -68.63
C ARG A 21 -1.15 31.29 -68.23
N ARG A 22 -1.85 32.04 -67.36
CA ARG A 22 -1.92 33.47 -66.96
C ARG A 22 -2.53 33.61 -65.52
N ARG A 23 -3.16 34.76 -65.17
CA ARG A 23 -4.04 35.04 -63.99
C ARG A 23 -5.12 36.11 -64.37
N PRO A 24 -6.12 36.39 -63.51
CA PRO A 24 -6.18 37.67 -62.75
C PRO A 24 -6.37 37.42 -61.22
N ARG A 25 -5.80 38.18 -60.26
CA ARG A 25 -6.04 39.58 -59.79
C ARG A 25 -7.49 39.82 -59.27
N LEU A 26 -7.79 40.47 -58.13
CA LEU A 26 -7.11 41.12 -56.96
C LEU A 26 -8.25 41.54 -55.94
N PRO A 27 -8.07 42.29 -54.81
CA PRO A 27 -6.96 42.58 -53.86
C PRO A 27 -7.32 42.44 -52.34
N GLY A 28 -6.39 42.79 -51.42
CA GLY A 28 -6.63 43.10 -49.98
C GLY A 28 -5.63 42.43 -49.02
N CYS A 29 -4.49 43.04 -48.63
CA CYS A 29 -4.26 44.06 -47.56
C CYS A 29 -4.63 43.59 -46.13
N ALA A 30 -3.79 43.74 -45.09
CA ALA A 30 -2.43 44.32 -44.97
C ALA A 30 -1.57 43.57 -43.92
N GLN A 31 -0.37 44.05 -43.55
CA GLN A 31 0.74 43.23 -43.02
C GLN A 31 1.72 44.01 -42.11
N ILE A 32 2.33 43.33 -41.11
CA ILE A 32 3.54 43.70 -40.27
C ILE A 32 3.49 45.05 -39.50
N VAL A 33 4.37 45.41 -38.52
CA VAL A 33 5.56 44.79 -37.88
C VAL A 33 5.48 44.99 -36.32
N ALA A 34 6.47 44.50 -35.55
CA ALA A 34 6.73 44.84 -34.14
C ALA A 34 8.07 45.60 -33.98
N ASP A 35 8.30 46.23 -32.82
CA ASP A 35 9.58 46.78 -32.26
C ASP A 35 9.30 47.35 -30.83
N LEU A 36 10.23 47.88 -30.02
CA LEU A 36 11.41 47.26 -29.34
C LEU A 36 11.86 48.19 -28.17
N GLU A 37 12.39 47.65 -27.05
CA GLU A 37 13.20 48.36 -25.98
C GLU A 37 12.50 49.52 -25.19
N ASP A 38 12.93 50.06 -24.01
CA ASP A 38 14.08 49.81 -23.10
C ASP A 38 13.86 50.32 -21.62
N GLN A 39 14.71 49.88 -20.66
CA GLN A 39 15.14 50.54 -19.35
C GLN A 39 14.10 51.01 -18.26
N LEU A 40 14.37 51.31 -16.96
CA LEU A 40 15.34 50.88 -15.89
C LEU A 40 14.90 51.37 -14.46
N VAL A 41 15.25 50.64 -13.37
CA VAL A 41 15.50 51.04 -11.93
C VAL A 41 14.39 51.65 -11.01
N ASN A 42 14.04 50.89 -9.94
CA ASN A 42 13.88 51.18 -8.46
C ASN A 42 13.78 52.64 -7.87
N PRO A 43 13.36 52.83 -6.58
CA PRO A 43 12.40 52.10 -5.72
C PRO A 43 11.52 52.97 -4.74
N GLY A 44 10.45 52.40 -4.15
CA GLY A 44 10.13 52.63 -2.71
C GLY A 44 8.83 53.36 -2.25
N ARG A 45 8.21 52.76 -1.21
CA ARG A 45 7.30 53.28 -0.14
C ARG A 45 5.84 53.74 -0.39
N GLU A 46 4.96 53.03 0.34
CA GLU A 46 3.88 53.52 1.24
C GLU A 46 2.70 54.37 0.69
N GLY A 47 1.46 53.86 0.86
CA GLY A 47 0.24 54.67 0.70
C GLY A 47 -1.07 53.87 0.59
N LEU A 48 -1.85 53.85 1.68
CA LEU A 48 -3.15 53.17 1.86
C LEU A 48 -4.12 53.19 0.65
N HIS A 49 -4.84 52.08 0.42
CA HIS A 49 -6.25 52.02 0.87
C HIS A 49 -6.81 50.60 1.04
N ARG A 50 -7.85 50.50 1.86
CA ARG A 50 -8.50 49.27 2.33
C ARG A 50 -9.96 49.24 1.89
N GLN A 51 -10.45 48.09 1.41
CA GLN A 51 -11.87 47.73 1.41
C GLN A 51 -12.03 46.21 1.53
N ASP A 52 -12.93 45.78 2.41
CA ASP A 52 -13.01 44.40 2.91
C ASP A 52 -14.10 43.59 2.19
N ARG A 53 -13.88 42.27 2.01
CA ARG A 53 -14.96 41.26 1.91
C ARG A 53 -14.61 39.96 2.64
N HIS A 54 -15.22 39.84 3.82
CA HIS A 54 -15.52 38.65 4.62
C HIS A 54 -14.76 37.34 4.38
N LEU A 55 -13.93 36.97 5.37
CA LEU A 55 -13.65 35.58 5.72
C LEU A 55 -14.70 35.06 6.72
N GLY A 56 -15.12 33.80 6.59
CA GLY A 56 -15.95 33.11 7.59
C GLY A 56 -15.10 32.53 8.73
N ALA A 57 -15.60 32.59 9.97
CA ALA A 57 -14.89 32.08 11.14
C ALA A 57 -15.11 30.56 11.35
N PRO A 58 -14.09 29.82 11.84
CA PRO A 58 -14.20 28.37 12.05
C PRO A 58 -14.99 28.01 13.32
N VAL A 59 -15.83 26.98 13.23
CA VAL A 59 -16.54 26.39 14.38
C VAL A 59 -15.65 25.34 15.05
N ARG A 60 -15.33 25.52 16.32
CA ARG A 60 -14.75 24.46 17.16
C ARG A 60 -15.85 23.51 17.64
N ILE A 61 -15.61 22.20 17.52
CA ILE A 61 -16.34 21.17 18.27
C ILE A 61 -15.33 20.49 19.19
N GLY A 62 -15.65 20.40 20.48
CA GLY A 62 -14.80 19.83 21.52
C GLY A 62 -15.22 18.41 21.92
N HIS A 63 -14.31 17.65 22.53
CA HIS A 63 -14.58 16.32 23.04
C HIS A 63 -15.65 16.32 24.16
N ARG A 64 -16.66 15.45 24.02
CA ARG A 64 -17.14 14.49 25.04
C ARG A 64 -18.47 13.86 24.60
N LEU A 65 -18.52 12.53 24.53
CA LEU A 65 -19.47 11.68 25.26
C LEU A 65 -19.24 10.20 24.89
N GLY A 66 -19.16 9.34 25.90
CA GLY A 66 -19.38 7.90 25.75
C GLY A 66 -20.81 7.54 26.16
N ASP A 67 -21.09 6.24 26.19
CA ASP A 67 -22.26 5.61 26.83
C ASP A 67 -23.65 6.11 26.42
N LEU A 68 -24.23 5.52 25.36
CA LEU A 68 -25.69 5.28 25.25
C LEU A 68 -26.08 4.32 24.10
N PHE A 69 -25.70 3.04 24.20
CA PHE A 69 -26.21 1.99 23.30
C PHE A 69 -26.52 0.66 24.04
N ALA A 70 -27.58 0.67 24.85
CA ALA A 70 -28.22 -0.54 25.37
C ALA A 70 -29.72 -0.28 25.63
N ARG A 71 -30.56 -1.29 25.28
CA ARG A 71 -32.04 -1.35 25.42
C ARG A 71 -32.87 -0.64 24.34
N ALA A 72 -33.25 -1.39 23.30
CA ALA A 72 -34.64 -1.86 23.14
C ALA A 72 -34.69 -2.98 22.08
N LEU A 73 -35.53 -4.01 22.31
CA LEU A 73 -35.75 -5.13 21.39
C LEU A 73 -37.23 -5.55 21.51
N LEU A 74 -37.78 -6.10 20.44
CA LEU A 74 -39.11 -6.75 20.32
C LEU A 74 -40.35 -5.83 20.24
N ASP A 75 -40.83 -5.70 19.00
CA ASP A 75 -42.18 -6.05 18.51
C ASP A 75 -43.47 -5.53 19.19
N ALA A 76 -44.31 -4.90 18.36
CA ALA A 76 -45.76 -5.01 18.43
C ALA A 76 -46.33 -5.02 17.00
N GLU A 77 -47.18 -6.00 16.67
CA GLU A 77 -47.73 -6.22 15.32
C GLU A 77 -49.17 -5.67 15.18
N GLN A 78 -49.64 -5.51 13.93
CA GLN A 78 -51.04 -5.32 13.49
C GLN A 78 -51.74 -3.99 13.83
N ARG A 79 -52.14 -3.26 12.77
CA ARG A 79 -53.53 -3.26 12.26
C ARG A 79 -53.67 -2.51 10.93
N ASP A 80 -54.53 -3.01 10.05
CA ASP A 80 -54.89 -2.38 8.77
C ASP A 80 -55.83 -1.18 8.95
N ALA A 81 -55.61 -0.13 8.15
CA ALA A 81 -56.65 0.76 7.61
C ALA A 81 -56.07 1.75 6.55
N ASP A 82 -56.06 1.37 5.27
CA ASP A 82 -56.13 2.36 4.18
C ASP A 82 -57.61 2.67 3.94
N PRO A 83 -58.00 3.95 3.93
CA PRO A 83 -58.37 4.52 2.63
C PRO A 83 -57.97 6.00 2.46
N LEU A 84 -57.24 6.33 1.40
CA LEU A 84 -57.58 7.46 0.49
C LEU A 84 -56.73 7.45 -0.80
N GLY A 85 -57.09 6.61 -1.77
CA GLY A 85 -56.39 6.53 -3.05
C GLY A 85 -56.72 7.67 -4.06
N ARG A 86 -55.88 7.80 -5.09
CA ARG A 86 -56.23 8.38 -6.40
C ARG A 86 -55.42 7.70 -7.51
N ALA A 87 -55.98 7.65 -8.72
CA ALA A 87 -55.50 6.77 -9.78
C ALA A 87 -54.41 7.39 -10.67
N ALA A 88 -53.54 6.53 -11.21
CA ALA A 88 -52.81 6.78 -12.45
C ALA A 88 -53.53 6.04 -13.60
N ALA A 89 -53.73 6.71 -14.74
CA ALA A 89 -54.46 6.15 -15.88
C ALA A 89 -53.55 5.29 -16.79
N ARG A 90 -54.16 4.42 -17.59
CA ARG A 90 -53.46 3.58 -18.58
C ARG A 90 -53.12 4.40 -19.82
N GLY A 91 -51.91 4.23 -20.34
CA GLY A 91 -51.55 4.49 -21.73
C GLY A 91 -50.91 3.23 -22.31
N VAL A 92 -51.47 2.71 -23.40
CA VAL A 92 -50.95 1.54 -24.12
C VAL A 92 -50.71 1.94 -25.56
N GLU A 93 -49.54 1.62 -26.08
CA GLU A 93 -49.42 1.36 -27.51
C GLU A 93 -48.40 0.24 -27.77
N ASN A 94 -48.57 -0.46 -28.88
CA ASN A 94 -48.07 -1.81 -29.08
C ASN A 94 -47.83 -2.05 -30.57
N MET A 95 -46.62 -2.46 -30.95
CA MET A 95 -46.25 -2.75 -32.33
C MET A 95 -45.72 -4.18 -32.44
N GLY A 96 -46.40 -5.01 -33.22
CA GLY A 96 -45.90 -6.32 -33.64
C GLY A 96 -44.78 -6.20 -34.68
N GLY A 97 -44.12 -7.29 -35.08
CA GLY A 97 -44.37 -8.69 -34.75
C GLY A 97 -44.42 -9.56 -36.01
N GLN A 98 -43.64 -10.64 -36.05
CA GLN A 98 -43.70 -11.66 -37.10
C GLN A 98 -43.74 -13.06 -36.49
N ILE A 99 -44.38 -14.01 -37.19
CA ILE A 99 -44.78 -15.32 -36.64
C ILE A 99 -44.46 -16.44 -37.63
N SER A 100 -43.72 -17.45 -37.15
CA SER A 100 -43.71 -18.83 -37.69
C SER A 100 -43.06 -19.76 -36.66
N GLY A 101 -43.57 -20.95 -36.31
CA GLY A 101 -44.82 -21.61 -36.72
C GLY A 101 -45.20 -22.74 -35.73
N HIS A 102 -46.39 -23.32 -35.87
CA HIS A 102 -47.01 -24.20 -34.85
C HIS A 102 -46.49 -25.65 -34.78
N ARG A 103 -46.68 -26.30 -33.61
CA ARG A 103 -47.50 -27.54 -33.49
C ARG A 103 -47.92 -27.91 -32.04
N GLY A 104 -49.23 -27.91 -31.80
CA GLY A 104 -50.03 -28.83 -30.94
C GLY A 104 -49.61 -29.21 -29.50
N SER A 105 -50.28 -28.59 -28.50
CA SER A 105 -51.40 -29.17 -27.70
C SER A 105 -51.36 -30.64 -27.20
N PRO A 106 -51.94 -30.99 -26.02
CA PRO A 106 -52.15 -30.23 -24.78
C PRO A 106 -51.84 -31.03 -23.49
N LEU A 107 -51.88 -30.38 -22.31
CA LEU A 107 -52.71 -30.82 -21.15
C LEU A 107 -52.65 -29.83 -19.97
N ARG A 108 -53.77 -29.65 -19.27
CA ARG A 108 -53.83 -28.90 -18.00
C ARG A 108 -53.29 -29.75 -16.85
N ARG A 109 -52.54 -29.17 -15.92
CA ARG A 109 -52.48 -29.70 -14.55
C ARG A 109 -52.25 -28.59 -13.51
N LEU A 110 -53.05 -28.65 -12.45
CA LEU A 110 -53.17 -27.65 -11.39
C LEU A 110 -51.84 -27.36 -10.68
N TRP A 111 -51.53 -26.08 -10.44
CA TRP A 111 -50.73 -25.70 -9.29
C TRP A 111 -51.53 -25.97 -8.02
N ARG A 112 -50.92 -26.69 -7.07
CA ARG A 112 -51.36 -26.74 -5.67
C ARG A 112 -50.38 -25.90 -4.84
N ALA A 113 -50.89 -25.11 -3.90
CA ALA A 113 -50.03 -24.47 -2.91
C ALA A 113 -49.44 -25.53 -1.98
N SER A 114 -48.14 -25.44 -1.70
CA SER A 114 -47.49 -26.16 -0.61
C SER A 114 -47.66 -25.36 0.70
N PRO A 115 -47.95 -26.02 1.83
CA PRO A 115 -48.05 -25.33 3.12
C PRO A 115 -46.66 -24.91 3.63
N ALA A 116 -46.61 -23.85 4.45
CA ALA A 116 -45.40 -23.44 5.14
C ALA A 116 -44.98 -24.49 6.20
N PRO A 117 -43.67 -24.68 6.45
CA PRO A 117 -43.18 -25.56 7.50
C PRO A 117 -43.49 -24.99 8.90
N ALA A 118 -43.88 -25.85 9.83
CA ALA A 118 -44.23 -25.44 11.19
C ALA A 118 -43.01 -24.96 12.00
N SER A 119 -43.19 -23.89 12.77
CA SER A 119 -42.17 -23.38 13.70
C SER A 119 -41.92 -24.35 14.84
N THR A 120 -40.67 -24.79 14.99
CA THR A 120 -40.24 -25.64 16.11
C THR A 120 -39.77 -24.75 17.27
N PRO A 121 -40.25 -24.94 18.51
CA PRO A 121 -39.89 -24.07 19.62
C PRO A 121 -38.42 -24.23 20.02
N LEU A 122 -37.75 -23.09 20.27
CA LEU A 122 -36.37 -23.04 20.73
C LEU A 122 -36.22 -23.67 22.11
N ARG A 123 -35.31 -24.64 22.24
CA ARG A 123 -34.85 -25.13 23.55
C ARG A 123 -33.87 -24.11 24.17
N PRO A 124 -33.85 -23.95 25.51
CA PRO A 124 -32.82 -23.15 26.17
C PRO A 124 -31.42 -23.74 25.99
N PRO A 125 -30.35 -22.92 26.02
CA PRO A 125 -28.98 -23.39 25.86
C PRO A 125 -28.53 -24.22 27.07
N GLY A 126 -28.47 -25.54 26.90
CA GLY A 126 -27.83 -26.43 27.88
C GLY A 126 -26.31 -26.38 27.75
N ASN A 127 -25.60 -26.44 28.88
CA ASN A 127 -24.13 -26.48 28.92
C ASN A 127 -23.58 -27.59 28.02
N ARG A 128 -22.91 -27.22 26.93
CA ARG A 128 -21.95 -28.10 26.27
C ARG A 128 -20.67 -28.11 27.11
N PRO A 129 -20.03 -29.27 27.36
CA PRO A 129 -18.69 -29.28 27.92
C PRO A 129 -17.72 -28.57 26.96
N LEU A 130 -16.68 -27.95 27.51
CA LEU A 130 -15.56 -27.45 26.71
C LEU A 130 -14.98 -28.61 25.90
N ILE A 131 -14.91 -28.44 24.59
CA ILE A 131 -14.25 -29.40 23.71
C ILE A 131 -12.77 -29.37 24.09
N ALA A 132 -12.25 -30.49 24.59
CA ALA A 132 -10.80 -30.62 24.84
C ALA A 132 -10.07 -30.40 23.51
N PRO A 133 -8.96 -29.62 23.50
CA PRO A 133 -8.29 -29.28 22.25
C PRO A 133 -7.87 -30.55 21.53
N GLU A 134 -8.39 -30.74 20.32
CA GLU A 134 -7.94 -31.81 19.45
C GLU A 134 -6.43 -31.66 19.24
N LYS A 135 -5.70 -32.76 19.40
CA LYS A 135 -4.28 -32.79 19.03
C LYS A 135 -4.20 -32.74 17.52
N PHE A 136 -4.09 -31.52 16.99
CA PHE A 136 -3.56 -31.31 15.64
C PHE A 136 -2.25 -32.11 15.50
N PRO A 137 -2.04 -32.79 14.36
CA PRO A 137 -0.76 -33.45 14.12
C PRO A 137 0.38 -32.42 14.12
N GLU A 138 1.63 -32.87 14.23
CA GLU A 138 2.84 -32.04 14.21
C GLU A 138 3.09 -31.42 12.83
N ALA A 139 2.18 -30.53 12.41
CA ALA A 139 2.43 -29.57 11.35
C ALA A 139 3.58 -28.66 11.80
N GLN A 140 4.52 -28.39 10.90
CA GLN A 140 5.47 -27.29 11.10
C GLN A 140 4.66 -26.02 11.35
N MET A 141 4.91 -25.33 12.47
CA MET A 141 4.22 -24.10 12.82
C MET A 141 4.46 -23.05 11.72
N ILE A 142 3.46 -22.84 10.88
CA ILE A 142 3.53 -21.91 9.76
C ILE A 142 3.64 -20.50 10.34
N ARG A 143 4.82 -19.88 10.21
CA ARG A 143 5.01 -18.46 10.50
C ARG A 143 4.17 -17.64 9.51
N TYR A 144 3.49 -16.62 10.01
CA TYR A 144 2.65 -15.75 9.18
C TYR A 144 3.55 -14.90 8.26
N PRO A 145 3.54 -15.08 6.93
CA PRO A 145 4.60 -14.54 6.07
C PRO A 145 4.32 -13.14 5.53
N ARG A 146 3.12 -12.59 5.78
CA ARG A 146 2.70 -11.28 5.26
C ARG A 146 2.94 -10.21 6.32
N ASP A 147 3.50 -9.08 5.91
CA ASP A 147 3.53 -7.91 6.78
C ASP A 147 2.14 -7.25 6.83
N MET A 148 1.72 -6.89 8.04
CA MET A 148 0.46 -6.18 8.35
C MET A 148 0.72 -4.92 9.19
N ARG A 149 2.01 -4.63 9.47
CA ARG A 149 2.50 -3.46 10.17
C ARG A 149 3.03 -2.45 9.15
N GLY A 150 3.90 -2.90 8.23
CA GLY A 150 4.72 -2.00 7.42
C GLY A 150 5.46 -1.01 8.32
N TYR A 151 5.42 0.27 7.99
CA TYR A 151 5.91 1.34 8.86
C TYR A 151 5.04 1.60 10.11
N GLY A 152 3.79 1.14 10.14
CA GLY A 152 2.85 1.42 11.21
C GLY A 152 2.53 2.92 11.34
N PRO A 153 2.36 3.46 12.57
CA PRO A 153 1.94 4.85 12.76
C PRO A 153 3.04 5.89 12.50
N ASN A 154 4.28 5.46 12.27
CA ASN A 154 5.46 6.33 12.17
C ASN A 154 6.27 6.05 10.88
N PRO A 155 5.72 6.33 9.69
CA PRO A 155 6.48 6.29 8.45
C PRO A 155 7.68 7.26 8.47
N PRO A 156 8.78 6.94 7.77
CA PRO A 156 9.93 7.84 7.67
C PRO A 156 9.54 9.12 6.92
N ASP A 157 10.15 10.26 7.30
CA ASP A 157 10.11 11.46 6.47
C ASP A 157 10.96 11.21 5.21
N ALA A 158 10.25 11.07 4.09
CA ALA A 158 10.79 10.82 2.76
C ALA A 158 11.79 11.89 2.29
N GLN A 159 11.77 13.11 2.85
CA GLN A 159 12.70 14.21 2.53
C GLN A 159 12.85 14.45 1.02
N TRP A 160 11.75 14.39 0.26
CA TRP A 160 11.79 14.44 -1.21
C TRP A 160 12.56 15.66 -1.76
N PRO A 161 13.25 15.54 -2.91
CA PRO A 161 14.07 16.62 -3.47
C PRO A 161 13.36 17.97 -3.54
N GLY A 162 14.05 19.03 -3.10
CA GLY A 162 13.48 20.38 -3.00
C GLY A 162 12.47 20.57 -1.85
N GLY A 163 12.30 19.57 -0.97
CA GLY A 163 11.28 19.59 0.09
C GLY A 163 9.88 19.32 -0.42
N ALA A 164 9.74 18.57 -1.52
CA ALA A 164 8.45 18.30 -2.16
C ALA A 164 7.45 17.63 -1.20
N ARG A 165 6.19 18.06 -1.26
CA ARG A 165 5.08 17.59 -0.41
C ARG A 165 4.52 16.26 -0.90
N VAL A 166 4.58 16.03 -2.21
CA VAL A 166 4.17 14.77 -2.84
C VAL A 166 5.09 14.47 -4.03
N ALA A 167 5.43 13.19 -4.19
CA ALA A 167 6.11 12.66 -5.37
C ALA A 167 5.10 11.95 -6.29
N ILE A 168 5.09 12.26 -7.58
CA ILE A 168 4.17 11.68 -8.57
C ILE A 168 4.97 10.83 -9.56
N SER A 169 4.73 9.52 -9.53
CA SER A 169 5.33 8.55 -10.44
C SER A 169 4.36 8.22 -11.58
N LEU A 170 4.52 8.88 -12.72
CA LEU A 170 3.77 8.55 -13.95
C LEU A 170 4.36 7.30 -14.61
N VAL A 171 3.52 6.28 -14.76
CA VAL A 171 3.87 4.97 -15.32
C VAL A 171 3.05 4.74 -16.60
N LEU A 172 3.73 4.61 -17.73
CA LEU A 172 3.11 4.27 -19.01
C LEU A 172 3.49 2.83 -19.39
N ASN A 173 2.50 1.94 -19.32
CA ASN A 173 2.63 0.55 -19.69
C ASN A 173 2.70 0.45 -21.23
N TYR A 174 3.73 -0.22 -21.75
CA TYR A 174 3.90 -0.48 -23.17
C TYR A 174 3.87 -1.99 -23.41
N GLU A 175 2.68 -2.46 -23.77
CA GLU A 175 2.31 -3.88 -23.79
C GLU A 175 1.86 -4.30 -25.19
N GLU A 176 1.52 -3.33 -26.04
CA GLU A 176 0.94 -3.52 -27.37
C GLU A 176 1.91 -4.22 -28.34
N GLY A 177 1.62 -5.49 -28.64
CA GLY A 177 2.49 -6.43 -29.36
C GLY A 177 3.12 -7.52 -28.47
N GLY A 178 2.85 -7.50 -27.16
CA GLY A 178 3.34 -8.47 -26.17
C GLY A 178 2.23 -9.26 -25.48
N GLU A 179 0.95 -8.93 -25.74
CA GLU A 179 -0.25 -9.59 -25.19
C GLU A 179 -0.48 -11.01 -25.73
N ASN A 180 -1.51 -11.70 -25.20
CA ASN A 180 -1.88 -13.04 -25.65
C ASN A 180 -2.34 -13.04 -27.13
N CYS A 181 -1.61 -13.73 -27.99
CA CYS A 181 -2.06 -14.00 -29.36
C CYS A 181 -1.46 -15.32 -29.86
N ILE A 182 -2.21 -16.07 -30.67
CA ILE A 182 -1.69 -17.28 -31.33
C ILE A 182 -0.51 -16.96 -32.28
N LEU A 183 -0.40 -15.72 -32.77
CA LEU A 183 0.76 -15.23 -33.54
C LEU A 183 2.00 -14.99 -32.66
N HIS A 184 1.84 -14.92 -31.34
CA HIS A 184 2.89 -14.81 -30.34
C HIS A 184 3.19 -16.17 -29.66
N GLY A 185 2.60 -17.26 -30.16
CA GLY A 185 2.75 -18.62 -29.62
C GLY A 185 1.79 -19.00 -28.49
N ASP A 186 0.80 -18.16 -28.16
CA ASP A 186 -0.13 -18.44 -27.07
C ASP A 186 -1.25 -19.41 -27.47
N ALA A 187 -1.89 -20.04 -26.48
CA ALA A 187 -2.99 -20.97 -26.70
C ALA A 187 -4.30 -20.30 -27.13
N ALA A 188 -4.43 -18.98 -26.96
CA ALA A 188 -5.66 -18.23 -27.20
C ALA A 188 -5.39 -16.75 -27.52
N SER A 189 -6.44 -16.02 -27.91
CA SER A 189 -6.42 -14.55 -27.98
C SER A 189 -6.48 -13.90 -26.59
N GLU A 190 -5.99 -12.66 -26.51
CA GLU A 190 -6.21 -11.76 -25.38
C GLU A 190 -7.70 -11.47 -25.11
N ALA A 191 -7.98 -11.12 -23.85
CA ALA A 191 -9.30 -10.76 -23.32
C ALA A 191 -9.25 -9.55 -22.36
N PHE A 192 -8.10 -9.27 -21.76
CA PHE A 192 -7.96 -8.29 -20.68
C PHE A 192 -7.66 -6.87 -21.20
N LEU A 193 -7.98 -5.86 -20.37
CA LEU A 193 -7.79 -4.41 -20.60
C LEU A 193 -8.08 -3.94 -22.04
N SER A 194 -9.35 -4.00 -22.43
CA SER A 194 -9.86 -3.47 -23.70
C SER A 194 -11.23 -2.81 -23.53
N ASP A 195 -11.68 -2.09 -24.55
CA ASP A 195 -13.05 -1.53 -24.59
C ASP A 195 -14.13 -2.63 -24.84
N VAL A 196 -13.76 -3.92 -24.99
CA VAL A 196 -14.70 -5.05 -25.16
C VAL A 196 -15.12 -5.59 -23.80
N ALA A 197 -16.17 -4.99 -23.22
CA ALA A 197 -16.71 -5.39 -21.93
C ALA A 197 -17.12 -6.89 -21.91
N GLY A 198 -16.59 -7.64 -20.94
CA GLY A 198 -16.88 -9.08 -20.81
C GLY A 198 -16.21 -9.97 -21.86
N ALA A 199 -15.14 -9.50 -22.53
CA ALA A 199 -14.35 -10.33 -23.42
C ALA A 199 -13.82 -11.60 -22.72
N ALA A 200 -13.78 -12.70 -23.47
CA ALA A 200 -13.19 -13.97 -23.08
C ALA A 200 -12.12 -14.35 -24.10
N MET A 201 -11.10 -15.10 -23.67
CA MET A 201 -10.05 -15.61 -24.56
C MET A 201 -10.63 -16.60 -25.56
N TRP A 202 -10.20 -16.56 -26.82
CA TRP A 202 -10.67 -17.48 -27.87
C TRP A 202 -9.58 -18.54 -28.14
N PRO A 203 -9.73 -19.80 -27.68
CA PRO A 203 -8.71 -20.83 -27.85
C PRO A 203 -8.46 -21.14 -29.33
N GLY A 204 -7.17 -21.26 -29.69
CA GLY A 204 -6.71 -21.56 -31.05
C GLY A 204 -7.06 -20.51 -32.11
N GLN A 205 -7.50 -19.32 -31.71
CA GLN A 205 -8.08 -18.32 -32.62
C GLN A 205 -7.53 -16.91 -32.37
N ARG A 206 -7.62 -16.08 -33.42
CA ARG A 206 -7.37 -14.64 -33.38
C ARG A 206 -8.65 -13.89 -33.03
N HIS A 207 -8.55 -12.83 -32.22
CA HIS A 207 -9.68 -11.98 -31.86
C HIS A 207 -9.45 -10.59 -32.47
N TRP A 208 -9.88 -10.42 -33.72
CA TRP A 208 -9.61 -9.22 -34.53
C TRP A 208 -9.98 -7.88 -33.85
N ASN A 209 -11.08 -7.85 -33.10
CA ASN A 209 -11.49 -6.65 -32.36
C ASN A 209 -10.50 -6.33 -31.22
N MET A 210 -9.98 -7.34 -30.54
CA MET A 210 -8.97 -7.18 -29.49
C MET A 210 -7.64 -6.69 -30.09
N GLU A 211 -7.15 -7.37 -31.13
CA GLU A 211 -5.92 -7.03 -31.83
C GLU A 211 -5.94 -5.57 -32.31
N SER A 212 -7.02 -5.13 -32.97
CA SER A 212 -7.17 -3.74 -33.44
C SER A 212 -7.34 -2.69 -32.31
N ILE A 213 -7.72 -3.10 -31.09
CA ILE A 213 -7.71 -2.22 -29.90
C ILE A 213 -6.28 -2.08 -29.36
N TYR A 214 -5.49 -3.15 -29.30
CA TYR A 214 -4.08 -3.09 -28.92
C TYR A 214 -3.27 -2.31 -29.97
N GLU A 215 -3.49 -2.56 -31.26
CA GLU A 215 -2.90 -1.76 -32.35
C GLU A 215 -3.16 -0.25 -32.19
N TYR A 216 -4.34 0.18 -31.72
CA TYR A 216 -4.61 1.59 -31.48
C TYR A 216 -3.65 2.21 -30.46
N GLY A 217 -3.26 1.47 -29.42
CA GLY A 217 -2.30 1.94 -28.42
C GLY A 217 -0.96 2.29 -29.05
N ALA A 218 -0.31 1.33 -29.72
CA ALA A 218 0.97 1.55 -30.40
C ALA A 218 0.89 2.58 -31.54
N ARG A 219 -0.19 2.58 -32.34
CA ARG A 219 -0.32 3.41 -33.55
C ARG A 219 -0.79 4.84 -33.30
N ALA A 220 -1.55 5.09 -32.23
CA ALA A 220 -2.24 6.38 -32.03
C ALA A 220 -2.38 6.84 -30.57
N GLY A 221 -2.39 5.92 -29.60
CA GLY A 221 -2.44 6.22 -28.17
C GLY A 221 -1.11 6.77 -27.66
N PHE A 222 -0.04 5.98 -27.82
CA PHE A 222 1.33 6.32 -27.44
C PHE A 222 1.74 7.70 -27.95
N TRP A 223 1.63 7.95 -29.26
CA TRP A 223 2.03 9.22 -29.87
C TRP A 223 1.25 10.45 -29.34
N ARG A 224 0.05 10.26 -28.80
CA ARG A 224 -0.72 11.34 -28.15
C ARG A 224 -0.22 11.62 -26.73
N LEU A 225 0.13 10.56 -25.99
CA LEU A 225 0.70 10.65 -24.64
C LEU A 225 2.13 11.20 -24.68
N HIS A 226 2.96 10.74 -25.62
CA HIS A 226 4.31 11.24 -25.87
C HIS A 226 4.35 12.75 -26.08
N ARG A 227 3.51 13.28 -26.99
CA ARG A 227 3.39 14.73 -27.19
C ARG A 227 2.86 15.49 -25.97
N LEU A 228 2.01 14.87 -25.14
CA LEU A 228 1.50 15.49 -23.92
C LEU A 228 2.63 15.65 -22.88
N PHE A 229 3.30 14.55 -22.54
CA PHE A 229 4.35 14.55 -21.51
C PHE A 229 5.59 15.33 -21.91
N THR A 230 6.05 15.21 -23.16
CA THR A 230 7.22 15.98 -23.65
C THR A 230 6.93 17.48 -23.71
N ALA A 231 5.77 17.91 -24.19
CA ALA A 231 5.39 19.33 -24.19
C ALA A 231 5.19 19.91 -22.79
N MET A 232 4.81 19.08 -21.81
CA MET A 232 4.73 19.48 -20.39
C MET A 232 6.06 19.33 -19.63
N GLN A 233 7.11 18.80 -20.28
CA GLN A 233 8.41 18.45 -19.69
C GLN A 233 8.28 17.55 -18.45
N ILE A 234 7.37 16.58 -18.50
CA ILE A 234 7.11 15.64 -17.40
C ILE A 234 7.86 14.33 -17.69
N PRO A 235 8.71 13.84 -16.78
CA PRO A 235 9.37 12.55 -16.92
C PRO A 235 8.39 11.40 -16.69
N VAL A 236 8.63 10.27 -17.37
CA VAL A 236 7.77 9.08 -17.33
C VAL A 236 8.63 7.84 -17.09
N THR A 237 8.06 6.85 -16.40
CA THR A 237 8.59 5.49 -16.35
C THR A 237 7.79 4.61 -17.32
N ILE A 238 8.46 4.02 -18.30
CA ILE A 238 7.86 3.01 -19.17
C ILE A 238 7.91 1.66 -18.48
N TYR A 239 6.77 0.98 -18.37
CA TYR A 239 6.71 -0.45 -18.05
C TYR A 239 6.67 -1.20 -19.38
N GLY A 240 7.86 -1.54 -19.89
CA GLY A 240 8.04 -2.05 -21.26
C GLY A 240 8.11 -3.57 -21.31
N VAL A 241 7.10 -4.20 -21.92
CA VAL A 241 7.09 -5.65 -22.18
C VAL A 241 8.11 -5.95 -23.27
N ALA A 242 9.09 -6.82 -23.01
CA ALA A 242 10.27 -6.96 -23.85
C ALA A 242 9.93 -7.32 -25.31
N THR A 243 8.93 -8.19 -25.52
CA THR A 243 8.41 -8.52 -26.87
C THR A 243 7.62 -7.40 -27.54
N ALA A 244 6.95 -6.52 -26.77
CA ALA A 244 6.25 -5.36 -27.33
C ALA A 244 7.25 -4.28 -27.78
N LEU A 245 8.29 -4.02 -26.99
CA LEU A 245 9.40 -3.12 -27.36
C LEU A 245 10.09 -3.61 -28.64
N ALA A 246 10.40 -4.91 -28.74
CA ALA A 246 11.04 -5.53 -29.89
C ALA A 246 10.26 -5.37 -31.22
N ARG A 247 8.94 -5.18 -31.16
CA ARG A 247 8.07 -4.97 -32.34
C ARG A 247 7.87 -3.49 -32.72
N ASN A 248 8.20 -2.56 -31.84
CA ASN A 248 7.83 -1.14 -31.96
C ASN A 248 9.04 -0.19 -31.81
N PRO A 249 10.04 -0.28 -32.71
CA PRO A 249 11.31 0.45 -32.58
C PRO A 249 11.16 1.98 -32.70
N GLU A 250 10.18 2.50 -33.43
CA GLU A 250 9.94 3.95 -33.52
C GLU A 250 9.46 4.52 -32.17
N GLN A 251 8.58 3.80 -31.49
CA GLN A 251 8.07 4.18 -30.18
C GLN A 251 9.16 4.06 -29.11
N LEU A 252 9.99 3.02 -29.17
CA LEU A 252 11.17 2.87 -28.30
C LEU A 252 12.16 4.03 -28.47
N ALA A 253 12.55 4.36 -29.69
CA ALA A 253 13.43 5.50 -29.95
C ALA A 253 12.85 6.81 -29.38
N ALA A 254 11.54 7.03 -29.54
CA ALA A 254 10.85 8.19 -28.97
C ALA A 254 10.80 8.22 -27.42
N MET A 255 10.87 7.06 -26.73
CA MET A 255 11.03 6.99 -25.27
C MET A 255 12.46 7.37 -24.86
N GLN A 256 13.46 6.89 -25.60
CA GLN A 256 14.89 7.17 -25.37
C GLN A 256 15.21 8.64 -25.62
N ASP A 257 14.76 9.22 -26.74
CA ASP A 257 14.88 10.65 -27.07
C ASP A 257 14.23 11.56 -26.01
N ALA A 258 13.18 11.07 -25.34
CA ALA A 258 12.49 11.79 -24.26
C ALA A 258 13.17 11.64 -22.88
N GLY A 259 14.25 10.87 -22.76
CA GLY A 259 14.97 10.64 -21.51
C GLY A 259 14.16 9.85 -20.45
N TRP A 260 13.14 9.11 -20.88
CA TRP A 260 12.29 8.31 -19.99
C TRP A 260 13.03 7.08 -19.45
N GLU A 261 12.66 6.62 -18.26
CA GLU A 261 13.15 5.34 -17.74
C GLU A 261 12.40 4.21 -18.45
N ILE A 262 13.09 3.14 -18.85
CA ILE A 262 12.47 1.95 -19.45
C ILE A 262 12.71 0.78 -18.51
N ALA A 263 11.70 0.45 -17.70
CA ALA A 263 11.70 -0.68 -16.81
C ALA A 263 11.17 -1.93 -17.52
N SER A 264 11.51 -3.12 -17.02
CA SER A 264 10.97 -4.36 -17.58
C SER A 264 9.54 -4.59 -17.11
N HIS A 265 8.63 -4.84 -18.05
CA HIS A 265 7.30 -5.36 -17.79
C HIS A 265 7.18 -6.85 -18.18
N GLY A 266 8.22 -7.63 -17.89
CA GLY A 266 8.28 -9.04 -18.27
C GLY A 266 8.58 -9.29 -19.75
N LEU A 267 8.60 -10.58 -20.12
CA LEU A 267 8.88 -11.01 -21.50
C LEU A 267 7.66 -10.78 -22.40
N LYS A 268 6.49 -11.16 -21.89
CA LYS A 268 5.17 -11.06 -22.52
C LYS A 268 4.16 -10.59 -21.48
N TRP A 269 3.07 -9.98 -21.94
CA TRP A 269 1.96 -9.56 -21.08
C TRP A 269 0.97 -10.71 -20.92
N VAL A 270 1.33 -11.68 -20.06
CA VAL A 270 0.53 -12.87 -19.73
C VAL A 270 0.25 -12.96 -18.22
N GLU A 271 -0.49 -13.98 -17.79
CA GLU A 271 -0.70 -14.26 -16.35
C GLU A 271 0.33 -15.27 -15.85
N HIS A 272 1.02 -14.95 -14.75
CA HIS A 272 2.02 -15.80 -14.11
C HIS A 272 1.47 -16.62 -12.94
N LYS A 273 0.22 -16.37 -12.52
CA LYS A 273 -0.45 -16.95 -11.34
C LYS A 273 -0.08 -18.41 -11.04
N ASP A 274 -0.25 -19.29 -12.02
CA ASP A 274 -0.02 -20.74 -11.91
C ASP A 274 1.22 -21.21 -12.74
N MET A 275 2.13 -20.29 -13.07
CA MET A 275 3.36 -20.58 -13.82
C MET A 275 4.38 -21.35 -12.95
N PRO A 276 4.99 -22.44 -13.44
CA PRO A 276 6.04 -23.15 -12.71
C PRO A 276 7.27 -22.26 -12.48
N GLU A 277 7.85 -22.29 -11.27
CA GLU A 277 8.98 -21.41 -10.89
C GLU A 277 10.16 -21.47 -11.89
N ALA A 278 10.51 -22.65 -12.38
CA ALA A 278 11.61 -22.81 -13.34
C ALA A 278 11.32 -22.13 -14.69
N GLU A 279 10.05 -22.08 -15.11
CA GLU A 279 9.62 -21.38 -16.32
C GLU A 279 9.54 -19.87 -16.09
N GLU A 280 9.03 -19.43 -14.94
CA GLU A 280 9.01 -18.01 -14.60
C GLU A 280 10.43 -17.43 -14.49
N ARG A 281 11.34 -18.13 -13.81
CA ARG A 281 12.76 -17.76 -13.72
C ARG A 281 13.43 -17.71 -15.10
N ARG A 282 13.06 -18.61 -16.01
CA ARG A 282 13.50 -18.59 -17.42
C ARG A 282 12.95 -17.37 -18.16
N GLN A 283 11.67 -17.03 -17.99
CA GLN A 283 11.06 -15.85 -18.61
C GLN A 283 11.61 -14.53 -18.05
N ILE A 284 11.98 -14.46 -16.77
CA ILE A 284 12.66 -13.29 -16.18
C ILE A 284 14.03 -13.09 -16.84
N ALA A 285 14.85 -14.14 -16.93
CA ALA A 285 16.16 -14.06 -17.59
C ALA A 285 16.05 -13.70 -19.09
N GLU A 286 15.07 -14.27 -19.80
CA GLU A 286 14.83 -13.99 -21.22
C GLU A 286 14.25 -12.58 -21.45
N ALA A 287 13.43 -12.06 -20.53
CA ALA A 287 12.97 -10.67 -20.55
C ALA A 287 14.15 -9.70 -20.40
N ILE A 288 15.06 -9.95 -19.45
CA ILE A 288 16.26 -9.14 -19.24
C ILE A 288 17.15 -9.18 -20.49
N ARG A 289 17.38 -10.36 -21.07
CA ARG A 289 18.18 -10.53 -22.30
C ARG A 289 17.59 -9.74 -23.47
N LEU A 290 16.32 -9.97 -23.81
CA LEU A 290 15.66 -9.31 -24.93
C LEU A 290 15.54 -7.79 -24.72
N HIS A 291 15.22 -7.35 -23.50
CA HIS A 291 15.18 -5.92 -23.16
C HIS A 291 16.57 -5.29 -23.35
N THR A 292 17.65 -5.95 -22.91
CA THR A 292 19.02 -5.44 -23.08
C THR A 292 19.43 -5.33 -24.56
N GLU A 293 19.04 -6.31 -25.38
CA GLU A 293 19.33 -6.30 -26.83
C GLU A 293 18.52 -5.23 -27.59
N VAL A 294 17.30 -4.95 -27.15
CA VAL A 294 16.36 -4.03 -27.81
C VAL A 294 16.57 -2.57 -27.36
N VAL A 295 16.73 -2.34 -26.06
CA VAL A 295 16.90 -1.01 -25.46
C VAL A 295 18.37 -0.57 -25.45
N GLY A 296 19.31 -1.50 -25.55
CA GLY A 296 20.76 -1.23 -25.52
C GLY A 296 21.38 -1.17 -24.12
N GLU A 297 20.55 -1.17 -23.07
CA GLU A 297 20.98 -1.29 -21.67
C GLU A 297 20.05 -2.23 -20.89
N ARG A 298 20.51 -2.78 -19.77
CA ARG A 298 19.70 -3.71 -18.96
C ARG A 298 18.60 -2.96 -18.18
N PRO A 299 17.42 -3.57 -17.97
CA PRO A 299 16.42 -2.99 -17.11
C PRO A 299 16.94 -2.87 -15.67
N ARG A 300 16.68 -1.72 -15.05
CA ARG A 300 16.99 -1.43 -13.63
C ARG A 300 15.78 -1.56 -12.71
N GLY A 301 14.57 -1.56 -13.27
CA GLY A 301 13.31 -1.79 -12.57
C GLY A 301 12.51 -2.97 -13.13
N TRP A 302 11.64 -3.56 -12.31
CA TRP A 302 10.74 -4.65 -12.71
C TRP A 302 9.30 -4.48 -12.19
N TYR A 303 8.34 -4.89 -13.04
CA TYR A 303 6.95 -5.14 -12.67
C TYR A 303 6.33 -6.25 -13.56
N THR A 304 5.66 -7.25 -13.01
CA THR A 304 4.87 -8.25 -13.77
C THR A 304 3.37 -7.94 -13.76
N GLY A 305 2.84 -7.37 -12.68
CA GLY A 305 1.42 -7.07 -12.49
C GLY A 305 0.57 -8.30 -12.19
N ARG A 306 0.42 -9.22 -13.15
CA ARG A 306 -0.28 -10.51 -12.98
C ARG A 306 0.69 -11.59 -12.48
N CYS A 307 1.36 -11.30 -11.38
CA CYS A 307 2.43 -12.10 -10.78
C CYS A 307 1.98 -13.50 -10.30
N SER A 308 2.95 -14.42 -10.17
CA SER A 308 2.84 -15.63 -9.35
C SER A 308 3.16 -15.29 -7.89
N VAL A 309 3.02 -16.27 -6.98
CA VAL A 309 3.51 -16.13 -5.59
C VAL A 309 5.04 -16.04 -5.49
N ASN A 310 5.76 -16.41 -6.55
CA ASN A 310 7.22 -16.42 -6.58
C ASN A 310 7.83 -15.15 -7.19
N THR A 311 7.11 -14.40 -8.04
CA THR A 311 7.67 -13.32 -8.87
C THR A 311 8.53 -12.33 -8.09
N VAL A 312 8.02 -11.78 -6.98
CA VAL A 312 8.69 -10.80 -6.11
C VAL A 312 10.02 -11.35 -5.55
N ARG A 313 10.04 -12.63 -5.18
CA ARG A 313 11.25 -13.32 -4.73
C ARG A 313 12.21 -13.56 -5.90
N LEU A 314 11.72 -14.03 -7.04
CA LEU A 314 12.53 -14.37 -8.21
C LEU A 314 13.26 -13.16 -8.81
N THR A 315 12.63 -11.99 -8.79
CA THR A 315 13.23 -10.75 -9.32
C THR A 315 14.22 -10.15 -8.32
N ALA A 316 13.96 -10.25 -7.01
CA ALA A 316 14.98 -9.96 -5.99
C ALA A 316 16.19 -10.91 -6.09
N GLU A 317 15.95 -12.22 -6.28
CA GLU A 317 16.99 -13.24 -6.46
C GLU A 317 17.86 -13.05 -7.72
N GLU A 318 17.40 -12.28 -8.73
CA GLU A 318 18.24 -11.89 -9.88
C GLU A 318 19.30 -10.85 -9.50
N GLY A 319 19.04 -10.05 -8.46
CA GLY A 319 20.01 -9.13 -7.83
C GLY A 319 20.40 -7.89 -8.63
N GLY A 320 20.01 -7.77 -9.90
CA GLY A 320 20.39 -6.67 -10.79
C GLY A 320 19.39 -5.52 -10.90
N PHE A 321 18.22 -5.61 -10.24
CA PHE A 321 17.20 -4.55 -10.20
C PHE A 321 17.39 -3.62 -9.00
N ASP A 322 17.45 -2.32 -9.25
CA ASP A 322 17.48 -1.30 -8.19
C ASP A 322 16.14 -1.20 -7.46
N TRP A 323 15.02 -1.48 -8.15
CA TRP A 323 13.68 -1.46 -7.59
C TRP A 323 12.74 -2.48 -8.24
N ILE A 324 11.73 -2.94 -7.49
CA ILE A 324 10.60 -3.74 -8.01
C ILE A 324 9.26 -3.11 -7.59
N SER A 325 8.16 -3.43 -8.28
CA SER A 325 6.86 -2.78 -8.06
C SER A 325 5.63 -3.69 -8.10
N ASP A 326 5.80 -5.00 -7.93
CA ASP A 326 4.70 -5.99 -7.85
C ASP A 326 3.96 -5.98 -6.49
N THR A 327 3.79 -4.81 -5.88
CA THR A 327 3.08 -4.61 -4.60
C THR A 327 2.19 -3.36 -4.63
N TYR A 328 1.25 -3.26 -3.69
CA TYR A 328 0.15 -2.29 -3.68
C TYR A 328 -0.24 -1.91 -2.23
N ASP A 329 0.75 -1.75 -1.36
CA ASP A 329 0.64 -1.98 0.08
C ASP A 329 1.20 -0.87 1.00
N ASP A 330 1.83 0.18 0.46
CA ASP A 330 2.26 1.37 1.20
C ASP A 330 2.28 2.61 0.26
N ASP A 331 2.27 3.82 0.84
CA ASP A 331 2.38 5.11 0.13
C ASP A 331 3.86 5.58 0.00
N LEU A 332 4.80 4.74 0.46
CA LEU A 332 6.25 4.96 0.40
C LEU A 332 7.00 3.71 -0.11
N PRO A 333 8.21 3.87 -0.69
CA PRO A 333 9.12 2.75 -0.91
C PRO A 333 9.54 2.09 0.41
N TYR A 334 9.83 0.79 0.39
CA TYR A 334 10.35 0.06 1.54
C TYR A 334 11.34 -1.05 1.13
N TRP A 335 12.10 -1.57 2.09
CA TRP A 335 13.09 -2.63 1.84
C TRP A 335 12.55 -4.02 2.17
N LEU A 336 12.63 -4.93 1.20
CA LEU A 336 12.32 -6.35 1.35
C LEU A 336 13.63 -7.15 1.41
N GLU A 337 13.79 -7.96 2.46
CA GLU A 337 14.91 -8.89 2.59
C GLU A 337 14.57 -10.24 1.93
N VAL A 338 15.32 -10.62 0.89
CA VAL A 338 15.18 -11.89 0.18
C VAL A 338 16.52 -12.63 0.23
N GLY A 339 16.69 -13.49 1.23
CA GLY A 339 18.00 -14.03 1.57
C GLY A 339 18.97 -12.89 1.89
N ASP A 340 20.15 -12.91 1.27
CA ASP A 340 21.17 -11.86 1.40
C ASP A 340 20.89 -10.60 0.55
N ARG A 341 19.84 -10.59 -0.28
CA ARG A 341 19.45 -9.41 -1.06
C ARG A 341 18.57 -8.47 -0.25
N ASP A 342 18.99 -7.21 -0.16
CA ASP A 342 18.12 -6.09 0.16
C ASP A 342 17.53 -5.56 -1.15
N GLN A 343 16.23 -5.76 -1.35
CA GLN A 343 15.52 -5.32 -2.55
C GLN A 343 14.59 -4.15 -2.21
N LEU A 344 14.78 -3.01 -2.89
CA LEU A 344 13.83 -1.92 -2.76
C LEU A 344 12.53 -2.29 -3.47
N VAL A 345 11.42 -2.18 -2.75
CA VAL A 345 10.06 -2.19 -3.27
C VAL A 345 9.60 -0.75 -3.38
N ILE A 346 9.02 -0.39 -4.52
CA ILE A 346 8.28 0.85 -4.70
C ILE A 346 6.83 0.43 -5.05
N PRO A 347 5.84 0.61 -4.16
CA PRO A 347 4.47 0.20 -4.42
C PRO A 347 3.85 0.87 -5.65
N TYR A 348 3.00 0.13 -6.37
CA TYR A 348 2.27 0.57 -7.55
C TYR A 348 0.76 0.65 -7.23
N THR A 349 -0.10 0.82 -8.25
CA THR A 349 -1.53 1.07 -8.04
C THR A 349 -2.41 0.38 -9.07
N LEU A 350 -3.56 -0.13 -8.62
CA LEU A 350 -4.66 -0.64 -9.45
C LEU A 350 -5.91 0.27 -9.37
N GLU A 351 -5.79 1.43 -8.72
CA GLU A 351 -6.89 2.38 -8.48
C GLU A 351 -6.64 3.75 -9.08
N ALA A 352 -5.47 4.37 -8.85
CA ALA A 352 -4.99 5.54 -9.60
C ALA A 352 -4.46 5.11 -10.99
N ASN A 353 -5.26 4.30 -11.68
CA ASN A 353 -4.86 3.54 -12.86
C ASN A 353 -5.97 3.57 -13.91
N ASP A 354 -5.63 3.89 -15.16
CA ASP A 354 -6.57 3.95 -16.28
C ASP A 354 -7.08 2.58 -16.73
N MET A 355 -6.50 1.47 -16.25
CA MET A 355 -7.02 0.10 -16.41
C MET A 355 -8.50 0.00 -16.00
N ARG A 356 -8.92 0.86 -15.07
CA ARG A 356 -10.28 1.00 -14.57
C ARG A 356 -11.27 1.47 -15.64
N PHE A 357 -10.83 2.05 -16.77
CA PHE A 357 -11.67 2.26 -17.95
C PHE A 357 -12.01 0.96 -18.72
N ALA A 358 -11.49 -0.19 -18.29
CA ALA A 358 -11.69 -1.50 -18.91
C ALA A 358 -12.05 -2.61 -17.89
N THR A 359 -12.41 -2.24 -16.65
CA THR A 359 -12.90 -3.17 -15.61
C THR A 359 -14.21 -2.67 -15.02
N SER A 360 -14.98 -3.52 -14.35
CA SER A 360 -16.25 -3.16 -13.71
C SER A 360 -16.06 -2.98 -12.18
N PRO A 361 -16.66 -1.95 -11.54
CA PRO A 361 -17.55 -0.93 -12.10
C PRO A 361 -16.83 0.18 -12.89
N GLY A 362 -15.52 0.37 -12.64
CA GLY A 362 -14.63 1.15 -13.49
C GLY A 362 -14.80 2.67 -13.51
N TRP A 363 -14.16 3.29 -14.50
CA TRP A 363 -14.34 4.69 -14.91
C TRP A 363 -15.12 4.73 -16.22
N ILE A 364 -16.18 5.54 -16.28
CA ILE A 364 -16.97 5.74 -17.52
C ILE A 364 -16.40 6.94 -18.31
N GLU A 365 -16.00 8.00 -17.62
CA GLU A 365 -15.61 9.28 -18.22
C GLU A 365 -14.24 9.78 -17.73
N GLY A 366 -13.59 10.62 -18.54
CA GLY A 366 -12.37 11.33 -18.15
C GLY A 366 -12.54 12.23 -16.92
N GLU A 367 -13.78 12.62 -16.57
CA GLU A 367 -14.07 13.33 -15.32
C GLU A 367 -13.80 12.49 -14.08
N MET A 368 -14.24 11.23 -14.09
CA MET A 368 -14.13 10.32 -12.94
C MET A 368 -12.66 10.06 -12.59
N PHE A 369 -11.82 9.85 -13.61
CA PHE A 369 -10.38 9.66 -13.42
C PHE A 369 -9.68 10.96 -13.01
N PHE A 370 -10.07 12.12 -13.55
CA PHE A 370 -9.55 13.42 -13.10
C PHE A 370 -9.84 13.66 -11.62
N GLN A 371 -11.11 13.54 -11.21
CA GLN A 371 -11.54 13.79 -9.85
C GLN A 371 -10.86 12.82 -8.87
N TYR A 372 -10.77 11.54 -9.21
CA TYR A 372 -10.09 10.55 -8.38
C TYR A 372 -8.59 10.88 -8.19
N LEU A 373 -7.86 11.16 -9.27
CA LEU A 373 -6.44 11.56 -9.18
C LEU A 373 -6.24 12.86 -8.39
N LYS A 374 -7.18 13.81 -8.54
CA LYS A 374 -7.17 15.08 -7.79
C LYS A 374 -7.36 14.85 -6.30
N ASP A 375 -8.28 13.98 -5.89
CA ASP A 375 -8.56 13.75 -4.48
C ASP A 375 -7.47 12.89 -3.80
N SER A 376 -6.84 11.95 -4.53
CA SER A 376 -5.58 11.31 -4.11
C SER A 376 -4.46 12.35 -3.91
N PHE A 377 -4.28 13.27 -4.87
CA PHE A 377 -3.28 14.33 -4.77
C PHE A 377 -3.53 15.25 -3.58
N ASP A 378 -4.74 15.80 -3.43
CA ASP A 378 -5.06 16.75 -2.35
C ASP A 378 -4.84 16.13 -0.96
N THR A 379 -5.18 14.85 -0.80
CA THR A 379 -4.99 14.10 0.46
C THR A 379 -3.51 13.98 0.80
N LEU A 380 -2.70 13.44 -0.12
CA LEU A 380 -1.27 13.20 0.11
C LEU A 380 -0.46 14.51 0.15
N TYR A 381 -0.90 15.54 -0.57
CA TYR A 381 -0.32 16.88 -0.52
C TYR A 381 -0.60 17.57 0.83
N ALA A 382 -1.80 17.39 1.40
CA ALA A 382 -2.11 17.86 2.76
C ALA A 382 -1.24 17.15 3.82
N GLU A 383 -1.08 15.83 3.74
CA GLU A 383 -0.12 15.11 4.61
C GLU A 383 1.32 15.60 4.43
N GLY A 384 1.73 15.91 3.19
CA GLY A 384 3.01 16.51 2.89
C GLY A 384 3.21 17.90 3.51
N LEU A 385 2.16 18.71 3.61
CA LEU A 385 2.17 19.99 4.33
C LEU A 385 2.25 19.81 5.86
N GLU A 386 1.74 18.70 6.40
CA GLU A 386 1.95 18.28 7.80
C GLU A 386 3.35 17.67 8.07
N GLY A 387 4.22 17.57 7.05
CA GLY A 387 5.55 16.97 7.17
C GLY A 387 5.57 15.45 7.07
N ARG A 388 4.54 14.82 6.48
CA ARG A 388 4.45 13.37 6.23
C ARG A 388 4.41 13.04 4.75
N ALA A 389 5.27 13.69 3.95
CA ALA A 389 5.27 13.61 2.50
C ALA A 389 5.30 12.15 1.96
N LYS A 390 4.47 11.88 0.94
CA LYS A 390 4.27 10.56 0.33
C LYS A 390 4.60 10.55 -1.15
N MET A 391 4.58 9.38 -1.77
CA MET A 391 4.44 9.27 -3.22
C MET A 391 3.06 8.73 -3.60
N PHE A 392 2.64 8.93 -4.85
CA PHE A 392 1.70 8.01 -5.46
C PHE A 392 2.05 7.73 -6.93
N SER A 393 1.62 6.56 -7.38
CA SER A 393 1.77 6.11 -8.76
C SER A 393 0.55 6.52 -9.58
N ILE A 394 0.73 6.76 -10.88
CA ILE A 394 -0.37 6.92 -11.83
C ILE A 394 -0.15 5.96 -12.99
N GLY A 395 -0.98 4.91 -13.05
CA GLY A 395 -0.89 3.85 -14.06
C GLY A 395 -1.66 4.20 -15.34
N LEU A 396 -1.00 4.06 -16.49
CA LEU A 396 -1.52 4.48 -17.81
C LEU A 396 -1.23 3.43 -18.88
N HIS A 397 -2.17 3.15 -19.79
CA HIS A 397 -2.00 2.18 -20.89
C HIS A 397 -2.32 2.84 -22.24
N ASN A 398 -1.48 2.62 -23.27
CA ASN A 398 -1.58 3.37 -24.54
C ASN A 398 -2.95 3.23 -25.21
N ARG A 399 -3.50 2.01 -25.25
CA ARG A 399 -4.82 1.70 -25.83
C ARG A 399 -6.02 2.26 -25.04
N LEU A 400 -5.83 2.61 -23.76
CA LEU A 400 -6.88 3.11 -22.86
C LEU A 400 -6.83 4.64 -22.74
N ILE A 401 -6.05 5.23 -21.83
CA ILE A 401 -6.02 6.70 -21.63
C ILE A 401 -5.61 7.46 -22.90
N GLY A 402 -4.88 6.83 -23.83
CA GLY A 402 -4.54 7.41 -25.13
C GLY A 402 -5.75 7.76 -26.00
N ARG A 403 -6.95 7.24 -25.71
CA ARG A 403 -8.22 7.61 -26.37
C ARG A 403 -8.60 9.07 -26.08
N PRO A 404 -9.09 9.86 -27.06
CA PRO A 404 -9.29 11.30 -26.90
C PRO A 404 -10.31 11.71 -25.81
N GLY A 405 -11.34 10.90 -25.57
CA GLY A 405 -12.31 11.15 -24.48
C GLY A 405 -11.77 10.82 -23.09
N LYS A 406 -10.78 9.92 -22.98
CA LYS A 406 -10.17 9.49 -21.71
C LYS A 406 -9.02 10.44 -21.33
N ILE A 407 -8.14 10.81 -22.28
CA ILE A 407 -6.97 11.69 -22.03
C ILE A 407 -7.32 13.08 -21.49
N ALA A 408 -8.54 13.58 -21.76
CA ALA A 408 -9.01 14.87 -21.25
C ALA A 408 -9.07 14.91 -19.71
N GLY A 409 -9.25 13.75 -19.05
CA GLY A 409 -9.10 13.62 -17.60
C GLY A 409 -7.66 13.83 -17.15
N LEU A 410 -6.76 13.01 -17.70
CA LEU A 410 -5.32 13.06 -17.39
C LEU A 410 -4.74 14.47 -17.60
N LYS A 411 -5.00 15.13 -18.73
CA LYS A 411 -4.45 16.48 -18.97
C LYS A 411 -4.85 17.45 -17.86
N ARG A 412 -6.12 17.47 -17.46
CA ARG A 412 -6.60 18.39 -16.41
C ARG A 412 -5.98 18.08 -15.05
N PHE A 413 -5.70 16.81 -14.76
CA PHE A 413 -4.93 16.45 -13.56
C PHE A 413 -3.49 16.98 -13.63
N LEU A 414 -2.80 16.80 -14.77
CA LEU A 414 -1.44 17.30 -14.94
C LEU A 414 -1.37 18.83 -14.90
N ASP A 415 -2.35 19.53 -15.47
CA ASP A 415 -2.49 20.99 -15.37
C ASP A 415 -2.68 21.42 -13.90
N TYR A 416 -3.52 20.71 -13.14
CA TYR A 416 -3.80 20.97 -11.72
C TYR A 416 -2.57 20.72 -10.83
N ALA A 417 -1.92 19.56 -10.96
CA ALA A 417 -0.75 19.21 -10.15
C ALA A 417 0.45 20.13 -10.46
N LYS A 418 0.64 20.57 -11.71
CA LYS A 418 1.67 21.58 -12.06
C LYS A 418 1.33 23.01 -11.61
N ALA A 419 0.12 23.28 -11.13
CA ALA A 419 -0.23 24.57 -10.53
C ALA A 419 0.11 24.67 -9.02
N HIS A 420 0.59 23.58 -8.42
CA HIS A 420 0.98 23.53 -7.01
C HIS A 420 2.50 23.59 -6.84
N GLU A 421 2.97 24.29 -5.80
CA GLU A 421 4.38 24.32 -5.43
C GLU A 421 4.81 22.99 -4.79
N GLY A 422 6.10 22.65 -4.85
CA GLY A 422 6.63 21.48 -4.14
C GLY A 422 6.06 20.13 -4.59
N VAL A 423 5.72 19.97 -5.87
CA VAL A 423 5.33 18.69 -6.48
C VAL A 423 6.51 18.11 -7.25
N TRP A 424 6.96 16.90 -6.90
CA TRP A 424 8.06 16.23 -7.60
C TRP A 424 7.54 15.18 -8.58
N PHE A 425 7.56 15.49 -9.87
CA PHE A 425 7.35 14.49 -10.92
C PHE A 425 8.66 13.69 -11.13
N ALA A 426 8.60 12.37 -10.97
CA ALA A 426 9.79 11.52 -10.89
C ALA A 426 9.64 10.21 -11.69
N ARG A 427 10.76 9.70 -12.21
CA ARG A 427 10.85 8.31 -12.67
C ARG A 427 11.06 7.40 -11.45
N ARG A 428 10.68 6.12 -11.53
CA ARG A 428 10.79 5.21 -10.38
C ARG A 428 12.24 4.96 -9.98
N GLY A 429 13.16 4.93 -10.93
CA GLY A 429 14.60 4.92 -10.69
C GLY A 429 15.13 6.19 -10.03
N ASP A 430 14.47 7.35 -10.22
CA ASP A 430 14.83 8.58 -9.49
C ASP A 430 14.40 8.47 -8.02
N ILE A 431 13.19 7.94 -7.76
CA ILE A 431 12.70 7.60 -6.41
C ILE A 431 13.61 6.53 -5.76
N ALA A 432 14.01 5.50 -6.51
CA ALA A 432 14.86 4.42 -6.00
C ALA A 432 16.23 4.92 -5.53
N ARG A 433 16.91 5.73 -6.35
CA ARG A 433 18.21 6.32 -6.00
C ARG A 433 18.09 7.31 -4.83
N HIS A 434 17.00 8.06 -4.75
CA HIS A 434 16.70 8.91 -3.59
C HIS A 434 16.55 8.07 -2.31
N TRP A 435 15.69 7.05 -2.33
CA TRP A 435 15.43 6.20 -1.17
C TRP A 435 16.69 5.46 -0.71
N ALA A 436 17.48 4.92 -1.64
CA ALA A 436 18.75 4.25 -1.31
C ALA A 436 19.83 5.20 -0.75
N THR A 437 19.70 6.52 -0.95
CA THR A 437 20.63 7.53 -0.40
C THR A 437 20.16 8.04 0.96
N VAL A 438 18.86 8.27 1.14
CA VAL A 438 18.29 8.91 2.35
C VAL A 438 17.84 7.88 3.39
N HIS A 439 17.38 6.71 2.95
CA HIS A 439 16.89 5.60 3.77
C HIS A 439 17.56 4.28 3.36
N PRO A 440 18.89 4.15 3.49
CA PRO A 440 19.59 2.88 3.25
C PRO A 440 19.05 1.78 4.19
N HIS A 441 19.06 0.52 3.75
CA HIS A 441 18.56 -0.56 4.59
C HIS A 441 19.45 -0.82 5.81
N HIS A 442 18.81 -1.15 6.92
CA HIS A 442 19.46 -1.56 8.16
C HIS A 442 18.79 -2.84 8.66
N ARG A 443 19.40 -3.99 8.34
CA ARG A 443 18.92 -5.29 8.81
C ARG A 443 18.93 -5.36 10.33
N ILE A 444 17.84 -5.85 10.89
CA ILE A 444 17.67 -6.14 12.33
C ILE A 444 17.36 -7.61 12.51
N GLU A 445 17.75 -8.18 13.65
CA GLU A 445 17.42 -9.57 13.96
C GLU A 445 15.94 -9.69 14.33
N ARG A 446 15.16 -10.33 13.46
CA ARG A 446 13.69 -10.36 13.53
C ARG A 446 13.19 -11.48 14.47
N PRO A 447 12.48 -11.17 15.58
CA PRO A 447 11.87 -12.16 16.47
C PRO A 447 11.07 -13.28 15.77
N SER A 448 10.40 -12.97 14.65
CA SER A 448 9.62 -13.93 13.86
C SER A 448 10.46 -14.97 13.11
N GLN A 449 11.74 -14.64 12.84
CA GLN A 449 12.69 -15.44 12.05
C GLN A 449 13.78 -16.14 12.89
N MET A 450 13.94 -15.76 14.17
CA MET A 450 14.85 -16.44 15.11
C MET A 450 14.55 -17.94 15.24
N ASP A 451 15.57 -18.76 15.48
CA ASP A 451 15.37 -20.12 15.99
C ASP A 451 14.92 -20.11 17.47
N ARG A 452 14.43 -21.25 17.98
CA ARG A 452 13.90 -21.38 19.33
C ARG A 452 14.92 -21.08 20.43
N ALA A 453 16.16 -21.52 20.27
CA ALA A 453 17.21 -21.29 21.26
C ALA A 453 17.62 -19.81 21.28
N ARG A 454 17.77 -19.19 20.10
CA ARG A 454 18.05 -17.75 19.99
C ARG A 454 16.92 -16.89 20.53
N PHE A 455 15.67 -17.20 20.20
CA PHE A 455 14.48 -16.50 20.69
C PHE A 455 14.36 -16.57 22.21
N VAL A 456 14.53 -17.75 22.81
CA VAL A 456 14.46 -17.92 24.27
C VAL A 456 15.65 -17.26 24.97
N ALA A 457 16.85 -17.28 24.37
CA ALA A 457 18.02 -16.58 24.89
C ALA A 457 17.86 -15.04 24.86
N ALA A 458 17.20 -14.48 23.85
CA ALA A 458 16.92 -13.05 23.75
C ALA A 458 15.75 -12.60 24.65
N TRP A 459 14.64 -13.36 24.66
CA TRP A 459 13.36 -12.90 25.21
C TRP A 459 12.91 -13.62 26.49
N GLY A 460 13.57 -14.70 26.88
CA GLY A 460 13.24 -15.48 28.09
C GLY A 460 13.44 -14.73 29.41
N GLY A 461 14.22 -13.64 29.42
CA GLY A 461 14.39 -12.76 30.57
C GLY A 461 13.36 -11.63 30.70
N ILE A 462 12.50 -11.40 29.70
CA ILE A 462 11.56 -10.27 29.69
C ILE A 462 10.56 -10.35 30.85
N PHE A 463 10.04 -11.55 31.13
CA PHE A 463 9.28 -11.87 32.33
C PHE A 463 10.24 -12.54 33.34
N GLU A 464 10.35 -11.97 34.54
CA GLU A 464 11.42 -12.30 35.48
C GLU A 464 11.48 -13.81 35.82
N HIS A 465 12.67 -14.41 35.68
CA HIS A 465 12.94 -15.84 35.85
C HIS A 465 11.92 -16.81 35.20
N SER A 466 11.21 -16.36 34.16
CA SER A 466 10.07 -17.07 33.56
C SER A 466 10.24 -17.37 32.06
N PRO A 467 11.35 -18.03 31.65
CA PRO A 467 11.65 -18.28 30.23
C PRO A 467 10.59 -19.12 29.52
N TRP A 468 9.82 -19.92 30.27
CA TRP A 468 8.68 -20.68 29.77
C TRP A 468 7.63 -19.81 29.02
N ILE A 469 7.57 -18.49 29.31
CA ILE A 469 6.70 -17.56 28.59
C ILE A 469 7.21 -17.33 27.17
N ALA A 470 8.52 -17.09 26.99
CA ALA A 470 9.13 -16.97 25.67
C ALA A 470 9.12 -18.31 24.92
N GLU A 471 9.38 -19.42 25.62
CA GLU A 471 9.30 -20.77 25.05
C GLU A 471 7.92 -21.08 24.47
N ARG A 472 6.83 -20.78 25.19
CA ARG A 472 5.46 -21.00 24.69
C ARG A 472 5.04 -19.93 23.67
N ALA A 473 5.60 -18.73 23.72
CA ALA A 473 5.32 -17.68 22.73
C ALA A 473 5.98 -17.99 21.38
N TYR A 474 7.12 -18.68 21.38
CA TYR A 474 7.75 -19.20 20.17
C TYR A 474 6.85 -20.21 19.43
N GLU A 475 6.05 -21.00 20.16
CA GLU A 475 5.07 -21.95 19.60
C GLU A 475 3.76 -21.28 19.12
N LEU A 476 3.66 -19.95 19.16
CA LEU A 476 2.55 -19.22 18.54
C LEU A 476 2.82 -18.94 17.05
N GLU A 477 1.78 -18.55 16.34
CA GLU A 477 1.89 -17.97 15.00
C GLU A 477 2.58 -16.58 15.10
N LEU A 478 3.91 -16.58 15.00
CA LEU A 478 4.73 -15.37 14.83
C LEU A 478 4.88 -15.02 13.35
N GLY A 479 5.24 -13.77 13.06
CA GLY A 479 5.32 -13.16 11.73
C GLY A 479 5.63 -11.65 11.85
N PRO A 480 5.80 -10.87 10.76
CA PRO A 480 6.38 -9.53 10.79
C PRO A 480 5.75 -8.52 11.77
N ALA A 481 4.45 -8.61 12.04
CA ALA A 481 3.79 -7.78 13.07
C ALA A 481 4.41 -7.93 14.48
N HIS A 482 5.03 -9.08 14.76
CA HIS A 482 5.73 -9.41 16.01
C HIS A 482 7.18 -8.91 16.05
N ASP A 483 7.73 -8.40 14.94
CA ASP A 483 9.08 -7.83 14.87
C ASP A 483 9.11 -6.38 15.39
N SER A 484 8.39 -6.16 16.49
CA SER A 484 8.22 -4.89 17.16
C SER A 484 8.11 -5.07 18.67
N ALA A 485 8.47 -4.05 19.44
CA ALA A 485 8.30 -4.07 20.89
C ALA A 485 6.83 -4.34 21.29
N VAL A 486 5.87 -3.81 20.53
CA VAL A 486 4.42 -3.96 20.79
C VAL A 486 3.91 -5.36 20.41
N GLY A 487 4.32 -5.87 19.26
CA GLY A 487 3.89 -7.19 18.76
C GLY A 487 4.49 -8.34 19.57
N LEU A 488 5.77 -8.26 19.93
CA LEU A 488 6.38 -9.27 20.81
C LEU A 488 5.79 -9.20 22.23
N ALA A 489 5.50 -7.99 22.75
CA ALA A 489 4.77 -7.85 24.02
C ALA A 489 3.39 -8.51 23.95
N ASN A 490 2.69 -8.41 22.82
CA ASN A 490 1.41 -9.09 22.61
C ASN A 490 1.55 -10.62 22.68
N ALA A 491 2.54 -11.20 21.98
CA ALA A 491 2.78 -12.65 21.99
C ALA A 491 3.10 -13.19 23.39
N LEU A 492 4.01 -12.53 24.13
CA LEU A 492 4.37 -12.93 25.50
C LEU A 492 3.19 -12.72 26.48
N ALA A 493 2.46 -11.60 26.37
CA ALA A 493 1.30 -11.33 27.21
C ALA A 493 0.14 -12.30 26.95
N ARG A 494 -0.07 -12.74 25.70
CA ARG A 494 -1.05 -13.81 25.39
C ARG A 494 -0.76 -15.07 26.21
N VAL A 495 0.48 -15.55 26.17
CA VAL A 495 0.93 -16.70 26.96
C VAL A 495 0.72 -16.48 28.46
N PHE A 496 1.19 -15.35 29.00
CA PHE A 496 1.06 -15.02 30.42
C PHE A 496 -0.41 -14.99 30.88
N ARG A 497 -1.31 -14.40 30.10
CA ARG A 497 -2.75 -14.32 30.42
C ARG A 497 -3.45 -15.68 30.39
N THR A 498 -3.07 -16.55 29.44
CA THR A 498 -3.64 -17.91 29.30
C THR A 498 -3.04 -18.96 30.24
N ALA A 499 -1.91 -18.66 30.88
CA ALA A 499 -1.30 -19.53 31.86
C ALA A 499 -2.17 -19.67 33.13
N THR A 500 -1.98 -20.77 33.86
CA THR A 500 -2.75 -21.05 35.08
C THR A 500 -2.52 -19.98 36.16
N PRO A 501 -3.46 -19.80 37.11
CA PRO A 501 -3.26 -18.89 38.24
C PRO A 501 -1.99 -19.19 39.05
N ALA A 502 -1.59 -20.47 39.13
CA ALA A 502 -0.37 -20.89 39.83
C ALA A 502 0.90 -20.47 39.07
N GLU A 503 0.95 -20.64 37.74
CA GLU A 503 2.07 -20.17 36.91
C GLU A 503 2.18 -18.64 36.95
N ARG A 504 1.03 -17.94 36.84
CA ARG A 504 0.98 -16.47 36.95
C ARG A 504 1.42 -15.98 38.32
N LEU A 505 1.02 -16.63 39.41
CA LEU A 505 1.50 -16.34 40.76
C LEU A 505 3.01 -16.57 40.89
N GLY A 506 3.53 -17.65 40.30
CA GLY A 506 4.97 -17.92 40.24
C GLY A 506 5.76 -16.79 39.56
N VAL A 507 5.23 -16.22 38.48
CA VAL A 507 5.81 -15.02 37.84
C VAL A 507 5.80 -13.82 38.80
N LEU A 508 4.70 -13.55 39.51
CA LEU A 508 4.64 -12.44 40.48
C LEU A 508 5.65 -12.65 41.62
N GLN A 509 5.76 -13.88 42.14
CA GLN A 509 6.71 -14.25 43.20
C GLN A 509 8.18 -14.22 42.74
N ALA A 510 8.44 -14.41 41.44
CA ALA A 510 9.77 -14.34 40.85
C ALA A 510 10.27 -12.90 40.62
N HIS A 511 9.40 -11.88 40.65
CA HIS A 511 9.85 -10.49 40.52
C HIS A 511 10.60 -10.04 41.78
N PRO A 512 11.81 -9.46 41.66
CA PRO A 512 12.52 -8.88 42.80
C PRO A 512 11.73 -7.71 43.36
N ASP A 513 11.65 -7.67 44.69
CA ASP A 513 10.91 -6.67 45.42
C ASP A 513 11.56 -5.28 45.31
N LEU A 514 10.75 -4.23 45.48
CA LEU A 514 11.21 -2.86 45.31
C LEU A 514 12.32 -2.48 46.30
N ALA A 515 12.26 -2.98 47.54
CA ALA A 515 13.28 -2.75 48.56
C ALA A 515 14.58 -3.55 48.28
N GLY A 516 14.46 -4.79 47.82
CA GLY A 516 15.58 -5.60 47.33
C GLY A 516 16.30 -4.99 46.12
N LYS A 517 15.57 -4.36 45.19
CA LYS A 517 16.19 -3.53 44.12
C LYS A 517 16.93 -2.33 44.74
N LEU A 518 16.28 -1.54 45.58
CA LEU A 518 16.86 -0.37 46.27
C LEU A 518 18.15 -0.72 47.04
N ALA A 519 18.18 -1.85 47.75
CA ALA A 519 19.36 -2.30 48.49
C ALA A 519 20.50 -2.77 47.57
N LYS A 520 20.17 -3.35 46.41
CA LYS A 520 21.14 -3.81 45.40
C LYS A 520 21.63 -2.69 44.46
N ALA A 521 20.99 -1.52 44.41
CA ALA A 521 21.39 -0.40 43.56
C ALA A 521 22.86 0.05 43.76
N LYS A 522 23.43 -0.15 44.95
CA LYS A 522 24.86 0.08 45.24
C LYS A 522 25.82 -1.03 44.73
N ARG A 523 25.33 -2.05 44.02
CA ARG A 523 26.05 -3.29 43.68
C ARG A 523 25.64 -3.95 42.34
N LEU A 524 24.91 -3.27 41.45
CA LEU A 524 24.37 -3.85 40.21
C LEU A 524 24.89 -3.21 38.92
N THR A 525 24.56 -3.86 37.80
CA THR A 525 24.89 -3.46 36.42
C THR A 525 24.08 -2.24 35.94
N ALA A 526 24.61 -1.55 34.92
CA ALA A 526 24.12 -0.25 34.45
C ALA A 526 22.61 -0.20 34.13
N GLU A 527 22.06 -1.24 33.50
CA GLU A 527 20.65 -1.33 33.13
C GLU A 527 19.72 -1.25 34.35
N SER A 528 20.03 -1.98 35.42
CA SER A 528 19.25 -1.94 36.66
C SER A 528 19.38 -0.62 37.42
N THR A 529 20.45 0.15 37.18
CA THR A 529 20.63 1.48 37.76
C THR A 529 19.76 2.52 37.04
N ALA A 530 19.70 2.45 35.71
CA ALA A 530 18.92 3.37 34.88
C ALA A 530 17.40 3.32 35.20
N GLU A 531 16.85 2.11 35.42
CA GLU A 531 15.42 1.96 35.77
C GLU A 531 15.05 2.74 37.04
N GLN A 532 15.88 2.71 38.08
CA GLN A 532 15.53 3.27 39.39
C GLN A 532 15.80 4.77 39.51
N ALA A 533 16.84 5.27 38.82
CA ALA A 533 17.12 6.70 38.75
C ALA A 533 15.96 7.48 38.10
N SER A 534 15.25 6.88 37.12
CA SER A 534 14.14 7.54 36.42
C SER A 534 12.97 7.97 37.31
N ALA A 535 12.78 7.33 38.46
CA ALA A 535 11.74 7.66 39.44
C ALA A 535 12.25 8.39 40.70
N GLY A 536 13.55 8.70 40.78
CA GLY A 536 14.20 9.30 41.97
C GLY A 536 14.31 8.34 43.18
N LEU A 537 14.36 7.03 42.92
CA LEU A 537 14.44 5.99 43.96
C LEU A 537 15.88 5.75 44.47
N ASP A 538 16.88 6.23 43.75
CA ASP A 538 18.28 6.27 44.17
C ASP A 538 18.55 7.26 45.32
N ALA A 539 17.74 8.31 45.43
CA ALA A 539 17.89 9.41 46.38
C ALA A 539 17.05 9.30 47.68
N LEU A 540 16.58 8.11 48.06
CA LEU A 540 15.74 7.91 49.26
C LEU A 540 16.48 8.15 50.59
N THR A 541 15.85 8.94 51.46
CA THR A 541 16.23 9.05 52.88
C THR A 541 15.98 7.74 53.62
N ASP A 542 16.63 7.54 54.77
CA ASP A 542 16.46 6.32 55.56
C ASP A 542 15.04 6.15 56.12
N ALA A 543 14.33 7.25 56.39
CA ALA A 543 12.93 7.21 56.80
C ALA A 543 12.00 6.74 55.66
N GLU A 544 12.26 7.17 54.42
CA GLU A 544 11.50 6.70 53.25
C GLU A 544 11.85 5.23 52.92
N ARG A 545 13.12 4.85 53.03
CA ARG A 545 13.60 3.46 52.88
C ARG A 545 12.85 2.52 53.83
N ALA A 546 12.81 2.88 55.12
CA ALA A 546 12.07 2.12 56.14
C ALA A 546 10.56 2.07 55.87
N ARG A 547 9.95 3.15 55.34
CA ARG A 547 8.53 3.15 54.91
C ARG A 547 8.28 2.19 53.75
N PHE A 548 9.14 2.19 52.73
CA PHE A 548 9.05 1.23 51.61
C PHE A 548 9.23 -0.23 52.07
N GLU A 549 10.21 -0.50 52.94
CA GLU A 549 10.44 -1.84 53.52
C GLU A 549 9.23 -2.32 54.34
N ALA A 550 8.66 -1.45 55.19
CA ALA A 550 7.48 -1.78 56.00
C ALA A 550 6.22 -2.03 55.13
N LEU A 551 5.97 -1.17 54.13
CA LEU A 551 4.85 -1.31 53.20
C LEU A 551 4.99 -2.60 52.36
N ASN A 552 6.18 -2.91 51.85
CA ASN A 552 6.44 -4.13 51.08
C ASN A 552 6.31 -5.41 51.94
N THR A 553 6.72 -5.34 53.20
CA THR A 553 6.53 -6.44 54.17
C THR A 553 5.04 -6.69 54.41
N ALA A 554 4.26 -5.64 54.67
CA ALA A 554 2.81 -5.76 54.87
C ALA A 554 2.07 -6.27 53.62
N TYR A 555 2.47 -5.79 52.44
CA TYR A 555 1.89 -6.19 51.16
C TYR A 555 2.18 -7.66 50.85
N THR A 556 3.44 -8.10 50.98
CA THR A 556 3.83 -9.50 50.74
C THR A 556 3.15 -10.44 51.72
N ALA A 557 2.99 -10.04 52.99
CA ALA A 557 2.25 -10.81 53.99
C ALA A 557 0.74 -10.91 53.71
N LYS A 558 0.14 -9.90 53.04
CA LYS A 558 -1.29 -9.90 52.66
C LYS A 558 -1.57 -10.68 51.37
N PHE A 559 -0.74 -10.52 50.35
CA PHE A 559 -1.03 -11.00 48.98
C PHE A 559 -0.17 -12.20 48.53
N GLY A 560 0.91 -12.52 49.24
CA GLY A 560 1.78 -13.68 48.93
C GLY A 560 2.76 -13.48 47.78
N PHE A 561 2.93 -12.24 47.29
CA PHE A 561 3.90 -11.82 46.28
C PHE A 561 4.31 -10.35 46.55
N PRO A 562 5.49 -9.89 46.09
CA PRO A 562 5.98 -8.54 46.36
C PRO A 562 5.21 -7.45 45.60
N PHE A 563 5.35 -6.18 46.02
CA PHE A 563 4.72 -5.07 45.32
C PHE A 563 5.39 -4.80 43.97
N ILE A 564 4.64 -5.00 42.89
CA ILE A 564 5.10 -4.82 41.51
C ILE A 564 4.45 -3.56 40.91
N ILE A 565 5.26 -2.67 40.35
CA ILE A 565 4.83 -1.46 39.63
C ILE A 565 5.81 -1.13 38.50
N ALA A 566 5.30 -0.59 37.39
CA ALA A 566 6.12 -0.09 36.30
C ALA A 566 6.78 1.24 36.68
N VAL A 567 7.89 1.17 37.41
CA VAL A 567 8.61 2.31 38.03
C VAL A 567 8.75 3.53 37.12
N ARG A 568 9.04 3.32 35.82
CA ARG A 568 9.24 4.40 34.83
C ARG A 568 8.00 5.26 34.55
N ASP A 569 6.81 4.77 34.87
CA ASP A 569 5.54 5.50 34.70
C ASP A 569 5.18 6.36 35.92
N HIS A 570 5.98 6.34 37.00
CA HIS A 570 5.65 6.94 38.29
C HIS A 570 6.82 7.72 38.91
N THR A 571 6.52 8.80 39.62
CA THR A 571 7.44 9.41 40.59
C THR A 571 7.44 8.62 41.89
N LYS A 572 8.51 8.73 42.72
CA LYS A 572 8.56 8.22 44.10
C LYS A 572 7.24 8.39 44.88
N ASP A 573 6.67 9.59 44.87
CA ASP A 573 5.45 9.90 45.62
C ASP A 573 4.21 9.22 45.01
N GLY A 574 4.16 9.11 43.69
CA GLY A 574 3.15 8.31 42.98
C GLY A 574 3.25 6.81 43.26
N ILE A 575 4.47 6.29 43.45
CA ILE A 575 4.70 4.90 43.87
C ILE A 575 4.18 4.69 45.30
N LEU A 576 4.49 5.59 46.25
CA LEU A 576 3.99 5.51 47.63
C LEU A 576 2.46 5.56 47.69
N ALA A 577 1.83 6.49 46.96
CA ALA A 577 0.37 6.60 46.90
C ALA A 577 -0.28 5.34 46.27
N ALA A 578 0.34 4.78 45.22
CA ALA A 578 -0.09 3.51 44.63
C ALA A 578 0.05 2.34 45.62
N PHE A 579 1.12 2.31 46.43
CA PHE A 579 1.36 1.32 47.47
C PHE A 579 0.25 1.32 48.52
N GLU A 580 -0.07 2.50 49.05
CA GLU A 580 -1.06 2.67 50.12
C GLU A 580 -2.49 2.42 49.61
N SER A 581 -2.82 2.82 48.38
CA SER A 581 -4.11 2.48 47.75
C SER A 581 -4.24 0.99 47.47
N ARG A 582 -3.20 0.34 46.93
CA ARG A 582 -3.24 -1.09 46.56
C ARG A 582 -3.25 -2.02 47.77
N LEU A 583 -2.65 -1.60 48.89
CA LEU A 583 -2.81 -2.28 50.18
C LEU A 583 -4.28 -2.38 50.65
N ALA A 584 -5.17 -1.50 50.18
CA ALA A 584 -6.61 -1.57 50.50
C ALA A 584 -7.40 -2.59 49.65
N HIS A 585 -6.88 -3.03 48.49
CA HIS A 585 -7.58 -3.96 47.59
C HIS A 585 -7.84 -5.34 48.20
N ASP A 586 -8.80 -6.07 47.66
CA ASP A 586 -8.91 -7.52 47.82
C ASP A 586 -7.84 -8.27 47.00
N ALA A 587 -7.71 -9.58 47.22
CA ALA A 587 -6.66 -10.38 46.59
C ALA A 587 -6.86 -10.65 45.09
N GLU A 588 -8.11 -10.65 44.58
CA GLU A 588 -8.37 -10.87 43.15
C GLU A 588 -8.10 -9.59 42.35
N THR A 589 -8.60 -8.46 42.83
CA THR A 589 -8.31 -7.12 42.29
C THR A 589 -6.80 -6.85 42.24
N GLU A 590 -6.09 -7.15 43.33
CA GLU A 590 -4.65 -6.88 43.38
C GLU A 590 -3.81 -7.88 42.55
N PHE A 591 -4.21 -9.14 42.47
CA PHE A 591 -3.57 -10.10 41.56
C PHE A 591 -3.73 -9.66 40.09
N ALA A 592 -4.90 -9.11 39.73
CA ALA A 592 -5.14 -8.55 38.39
C ALA A 592 -4.32 -7.28 38.13
N GLU A 593 -4.21 -6.36 39.09
CA GLU A 593 -3.34 -5.17 38.99
C GLU A 593 -1.87 -5.57 38.85
N ALA A 594 -1.34 -6.42 39.73
CA ALA A 594 0.04 -6.88 39.67
C ALA A 594 0.38 -7.57 38.34
N CYS A 595 -0.53 -8.38 37.78
CA CYS A 595 -0.37 -8.94 36.45
C CYS A 595 -0.30 -7.85 35.35
N ARG A 596 -1.14 -6.81 35.41
CA ARG A 596 -1.05 -5.66 34.47
C ARG A 596 0.27 -4.90 34.61
N GLN A 597 0.80 -4.77 35.83
CA GLN A 597 2.10 -4.12 36.08
C GLN A 597 3.26 -4.96 35.51
N VAL A 598 3.24 -6.29 35.62
CA VAL A 598 4.21 -7.17 34.95
C VAL A 598 4.16 -7.02 33.42
N GLU A 599 2.97 -7.04 32.82
CA GLU A 599 2.84 -6.83 31.37
C GLU A 599 3.34 -5.45 30.92
N ARG A 600 3.14 -4.41 31.74
CA ARG A 600 3.67 -3.07 31.47
C ARG A 600 5.19 -3.02 31.56
N ILE A 601 5.80 -3.65 32.58
CA ILE A 601 7.26 -3.78 32.72
C ILE A 601 7.85 -4.53 31.51
N ALA A 602 7.25 -5.65 31.11
CA ALA A 602 7.65 -6.42 29.94
C ALA A 602 7.58 -5.57 28.65
N THR A 603 6.52 -4.79 28.48
CA THR A 603 6.36 -3.87 27.33
C THR A 603 7.42 -2.75 27.34
N LEU A 604 7.79 -2.23 28.52
CA LEU A 604 8.82 -1.19 28.64
C LEU A 604 10.21 -1.75 28.33
N ARG A 605 10.57 -2.93 28.85
CA ARG A 605 11.82 -3.65 28.52
C ARG A 605 11.97 -3.89 27.02
N LEU A 606 10.91 -4.37 26.37
CA LEU A 606 10.94 -4.62 24.92
C LEU A 606 11.15 -3.36 24.08
N LYS A 607 10.71 -2.19 24.54
CA LYS A 607 10.92 -0.89 23.86
C LYS A 607 12.37 -0.37 23.92
N GLU A 608 13.24 -1.01 24.68
CA GLU A 608 14.69 -0.73 24.68
C GLU A 608 15.46 -1.65 23.73
N LEU A 609 14.84 -2.77 23.34
CA LEU A 609 15.47 -3.86 22.60
C LEU A 609 14.94 -4.00 21.16
N LEU A 610 13.77 -3.42 20.86
CA LEU A 610 13.11 -3.47 19.55
C LEU A 610 12.45 -2.12 19.18
N PRO A 611 12.36 -1.79 17.87
CA PRO A 611 11.62 -0.63 17.34
C PRO A 611 10.10 -0.84 17.26
#